data_AF-A0A2S5T6R0-F1
#
_entry.id   AF-A0A2S5T6R0-F1
#
_cell.length_a   1.000
_cell.length_b   1.000
_cell.length_c   1.000
_cell.angle_alpha   90.00
_cell.angle_beta   90.00
_cell.angle_gamma   90.00
#
_symmetry.space_group_name_H-M   'P 1'
#
loop_
_entity.id
_entity.type
_entity.pdbx_description
1 polymer ?
#
loop_
_entity_poly.entity_id
_entity_poly.type
_entity_poly.pdbx_seq_one_letter_code
_entity_poly.pdbx_strand_id
1 'polypeptide(L)'
;MAAVQYLRQLLPALAVILAASAHADEKFALGKRLFLEGATPACAVCHALKDAGSEGAIGPELDEIRPDAARVARALRSGLGVMPSYAATLTEAQIDALAHYVSKASGGAP
;
A
#
# COMPACT_ATOMS: atom_id res chain seq x y z
N MET A 1 -18.74 41.63 -12.59
CA MET A 1 -18.38 41.16 -11.23
C MET A 1 -18.51 39.64 -11.03
N ALA A 2 -19.47 38.93 -11.66
CA ALA A 2 -19.61 37.47 -11.53
C ALA A 2 -18.42 36.63 -12.05
N ALA A 3 -17.77 37.03 -13.16
CA ALA A 3 -16.65 36.28 -13.76
C ALA A 3 -15.39 36.20 -12.87
N VAL A 4 -15.14 37.22 -12.05
CA VAL A 4 -14.03 37.26 -11.08
C VAL A 4 -14.31 36.35 -9.88
N GLN A 5 -15.59 36.08 -9.58
CA GLN A 5 -16.04 35.22 -8.49
C GLN A 5 -15.90 33.73 -8.83
N TYR A 6 -16.18 33.34 -10.09
CA TYR A 6 -15.97 31.97 -10.58
C TYR A 6 -14.50 31.57 -10.61
N LEU A 7 -13.61 32.48 -11.07
CA LEU A 7 -12.17 32.23 -11.11
C LEU A 7 -11.57 32.01 -9.70
N ARG A 8 -12.16 32.64 -8.69
CA ARG A 8 -11.75 32.56 -7.28
C ARG A 8 -12.26 31.29 -6.57
N GLN A 9 -13.27 30.62 -7.12
CA GLN A 9 -13.78 29.33 -6.62
C GLN A 9 -13.13 28.10 -7.26
N LEU A 10 -12.36 28.27 -8.34
CA LEU A 10 -11.59 27.19 -8.98
C LEU A 10 -10.24 26.92 -8.30
N LEU A 11 -9.67 27.91 -7.58
CA LEU A 11 -8.43 27.75 -6.81
C LEU A 11 -8.48 26.65 -5.72
N PRO A 12 -9.51 26.56 -4.86
CA PRO A 12 -9.52 25.54 -3.81
C PRO A 12 -9.66 24.12 -4.37
N ALA A 13 -10.41 23.92 -5.47
CA ALA A 13 -10.59 22.59 -6.05
C ALA A 13 -9.29 22.02 -6.64
N LEU A 14 -8.47 22.86 -7.28
CA LEU A 14 -7.17 22.45 -7.83
C LEU A 14 -6.15 22.10 -6.73
N ALA A 15 -6.16 22.84 -5.62
CA ALA A 15 -5.27 22.58 -4.47
C ALA A 15 -5.60 21.26 -3.75
N VAL A 16 -6.89 20.89 -3.67
CA VAL A 16 -7.35 19.64 -3.06
C VAL A 16 -6.93 18.42 -3.89
N ILE A 17 -7.02 18.49 -5.22
CA ILE A 17 -6.65 17.39 -6.11
C ILE A 17 -5.14 17.10 -6.01
N LEU A 18 -4.29 18.14 -6.01
CA LEU A 18 -2.83 17.97 -5.90
C LEU A 18 -2.42 17.31 -4.58
N ALA A 19 -3.04 17.70 -3.46
CA ALA A 19 -2.73 17.15 -2.14
C ALA A 19 -3.09 15.66 -2.03
N ALA A 20 -4.20 15.24 -2.64
CA ALA A 20 -4.64 13.84 -2.61
C ALA A 20 -3.69 12.90 -3.38
N SER A 21 -3.19 13.33 -4.54
CA SER A 21 -2.20 12.55 -5.31
C SER A 21 -0.88 12.38 -4.56
N ALA A 22 -0.36 13.47 -3.97
CA ALA A 22 0.87 13.42 -3.18
C ALA A 22 0.76 12.43 -2.01
N HIS A 23 -0.38 12.42 -1.31
CA HIS A 23 -0.60 11.49 -0.20
C HIS A 23 -0.66 10.02 -0.65
N ALA A 24 -1.26 9.75 -1.81
CA ALA A 24 -1.30 8.39 -2.38
C ALA A 24 0.11 7.89 -2.76
N ASP A 25 0.95 8.78 -3.29
CA ASP A 25 2.34 8.47 -3.64
C ASP A 25 3.18 8.18 -2.39
N GLU A 26 3.02 8.96 -1.32
CA GLU A 26 3.68 8.72 -0.03
C GLU A 26 3.27 7.39 0.59
N LYS A 27 1.97 7.06 0.57
CA LYS A 27 1.45 5.80 1.12
C LYS A 27 2.01 4.59 0.35
N PHE A 28 2.02 4.67 -0.98
CA PHE A 28 2.59 3.61 -1.82
C PHE A 28 4.09 3.44 -1.58
N ALA A 29 4.84 4.54 -1.52
CA ALA A 29 6.28 4.52 -1.24
C ALA A 29 6.61 3.96 0.16
N LEU A 30 5.81 4.31 1.17
CA LEU A 30 5.94 3.73 2.52
C LEU A 30 5.69 2.22 2.50
N GLY A 31 4.60 1.78 1.86
CA GLY A 31 4.28 0.36 1.74
C GLY A 31 5.39 -0.44 1.05
N LYS A 32 5.98 0.11 -0.03
CA LYS A 32 7.13 -0.52 -0.71
C LYS A 32 8.35 -0.67 0.19
N ARG A 33 8.70 0.37 0.96
CA ARG A 33 9.82 0.30 1.92
C ARG A 33 9.58 -0.74 3.01
N LEU A 34 8.37 -0.77 3.57
CA LEU A 34 7.98 -1.77 4.56
C LEU A 34 8.07 -3.19 3.99
N PHE A 35 7.64 -3.38 2.73
CA PHE A 35 7.67 -4.68 2.06
C PHE A 35 9.11 -5.21 1.88
N LEU A 36 10.05 -4.32 1.55
CA LEU A 36 11.45 -4.67 1.29
C LEU A 36 12.28 -4.84 2.57
N GLU A 37 12.07 -4.00 3.59
CA GLU A 37 12.98 -3.92 4.74
C GLU A 37 12.35 -3.43 6.05
N GLY A 38 11.22 -2.71 6.01
CA GLY A 38 10.64 -2.08 7.20
C GLY A 38 9.72 -2.98 8.04
N ALA A 39 9.53 -4.24 7.66
CA ALA A 39 8.87 -5.28 8.43
C ALA A 39 9.88 -6.39 8.79
N THR A 40 9.70 -7.05 9.94
CA THR A 40 10.58 -8.14 10.39
C THR A 40 9.78 -9.41 10.64
N PRO A 41 9.94 -10.47 9.84
CA PRO A 41 10.77 -10.52 8.62
C PRO A 41 10.20 -9.62 7.50
N ALA A 42 11.06 -9.18 6.58
CA ALA A 42 10.61 -8.40 5.42
C ALA A 42 9.75 -9.28 4.50
N CYS A 43 8.69 -8.70 3.92
CA CYS A 43 7.75 -9.43 3.09
C CYS A 43 8.43 -10.05 1.86
N ALA A 44 9.38 -9.32 1.28
CA ALA A 44 10.17 -9.72 0.11
C ALA A 44 10.99 -11.01 0.32
N VAL A 45 11.31 -11.38 1.57
CA VAL A 45 12.01 -12.64 1.88
C VAL A 45 11.14 -13.85 1.56
N CYS A 46 9.83 -13.73 1.77
CA CYS A 46 8.90 -14.83 1.61
C CYS A 46 8.12 -14.79 0.30
N HIS A 47 7.85 -13.59 -0.24
CA HIS A 47 6.94 -13.40 -1.37
C HIS A 47 7.62 -12.81 -2.60
N ALA A 48 7.28 -13.35 -3.77
CA ALA A 48 7.57 -12.76 -5.06
C ALA A 48 6.57 -11.64 -5.39
N LEU A 49 7.09 -10.51 -5.88
CA LEU A 49 6.33 -9.36 -6.34
C LEU A 49 7.18 -8.55 -7.33
N LYS A 50 6.76 -8.48 -8.59
CA LYS A 50 7.51 -7.86 -9.69
C LYS A 50 7.83 -6.38 -9.45
N ASP A 51 6.87 -5.59 -8.93
CA ASP A 51 7.12 -4.17 -8.62
C ASP A 51 8.26 -4.00 -7.59
N ALA A 52 8.34 -4.91 -6.62
CA ALA A 52 9.39 -4.92 -5.61
C ALA A 52 10.71 -5.50 -6.12
N GLY A 53 10.71 -6.21 -7.26
CA GLY A 53 11.84 -7.02 -7.71
C GLY A 53 12.15 -8.18 -6.76
N SER A 54 11.17 -8.65 -5.99
CA SER A 54 11.35 -9.76 -5.04
C SER A 54 11.00 -11.10 -5.68
N GLU A 55 11.71 -12.15 -5.27
CA GLU A 55 11.59 -13.51 -5.81
C GLU A 55 11.34 -14.56 -4.71
N GLY A 56 10.82 -14.14 -3.55
CA GLY A 56 10.54 -15.04 -2.43
C GLY A 56 9.57 -16.17 -2.81
N ALA A 57 9.86 -17.40 -2.38
CA ALA A 57 9.12 -18.60 -2.78
C ALA A 57 8.55 -19.41 -1.59
N ILE A 58 8.53 -18.81 -0.39
CA ILE A 58 7.95 -19.44 0.81
C ILE A 58 6.43 -19.22 0.82
N GLY A 59 6.01 -17.99 0.55
CA GLY A 59 4.62 -17.63 0.35
C GLY A 59 4.23 -17.66 -1.14
N PRO A 60 2.94 -17.51 -1.46
CA PRO A 60 2.49 -17.39 -2.86
C PRO A 60 3.08 -16.16 -3.57
N GLU A 61 3.26 -16.26 -4.89
CA GLU A 61 3.54 -15.11 -5.76
C GLU A 61 2.36 -14.14 -5.72
N LEU A 62 2.63 -12.89 -5.34
CA LEU A 62 1.57 -11.90 -5.11
C LEU A 62 0.95 -11.44 -6.42
N ASP A 63 1.73 -11.38 -7.50
CA ASP A 63 1.25 -11.06 -8.86
C ASP A 63 0.25 -12.11 -9.40
N GLU A 64 0.32 -13.36 -8.94
CA GLU A 64 -0.63 -14.41 -9.33
C GLU A 64 -1.95 -14.31 -8.56
N ILE A 65 -1.85 -14.18 -7.23
CA ILE A 65 -3.02 -14.24 -6.35
C ILE A 65 -3.75 -12.89 -6.18
N ARG A 66 -3.10 -11.78 -6.54
CA ARG A 66 -3.66 -10.42 -6.65
C ARG A 66 -4.63 -10.05 -5.52
N PRO A 67 -4.18 -10.14 -4.25
CA PRO A 67 -5.07 -9.92 -3.11
C PRO A 67 -5.54 -8.47 -3.05
N ASP A 68 -6.80 -8.25 -2.63
CA ASP A 68 -7.26 -6.91 -2.28
C ASP A 68 -6.61 -6.41 -0.98
N ALA A 69 -6.68 -5.09 -0.75
CA ALA A 69 -6.05 -4.49 0.43
C ALA A 69 -6.63 -5.03 1.74
N ALA A 70 -7.93 -5.32 1.79
CA ALA A 70 -8.59 -5.83 2.98
C ALA A 70 -8.06 -7.22 3.38
N ARG A 71 -7.82 -8.10 2.39
CA ARG A 71 -7.22 -9.42 2.58
C ARG A 71 -5.79 -9.30 3.06
N VAL A 72 -4.98 -8.41 2.48
CA VAL A 72 -3.60 -8.18 2.93
C VAL A 72 -3.60 -7.69 4.38
N ALA A 73 -4.41 -6.69 4.71
CA ALA A 73 -4.47 -6.14 6.06
C ALA A 73 -4.91 -7.18 7.11
N ARG A 74 -5.88 -8.05 6.78
CA ARG A 74 -6.27 -9.17 7.66
C ARG A 74 -5.11 -10.14 7.89
N ALA A 75 -4.38 -10.52 6.84
CA ALA A 75 -3.22 -11.39 6.96
C ALA A 75 -2.10 -10.76 7.81
N LEU A 76 -1.83 -9.46 7.65
CA LEU A 76 -0.84 -8.75 8.45
C LEU A 76 -1.24 -8.68 9.94
N ARG A 77 -2.52 -8.46 10.24
CA ARG A 77 -3.01 -8.38 11.63
C ARG A 77 -3.04 -9.74 12.32
N SER A 78 -3.48 -10.78 11.62
CA SER A 78 -3.77 -12.08 12.24
C SER A 78 -2.72 -13.16 11.96
N GLY A 79 -1.84 -12.96 10.99
CA GLY A 79 -1.03 -14.03 10.41
C GLY A 79 -1.88 -14.96 9.52
N LEU A 80 -1.21 -15.85 8.80
CA LEU A 80 -1.86 -16.86 7.94
C LEU A 80 -0.93 -18.06 7.71
N GLY A 81 -1.25 -19.21 8.30
CA GLY A 81 -0.39 -20.40 8.21
C GLY A 81 0.98 -20.12 8.83
N VAL A 82 2.05 -20.23 8.03
CA VAL A 82 3.42 -19.91 8.47
C VAL A 82 3.73 -18.41 8.46
N MET A 83 2.88 -17.57 7.84
CA MET A 83 3.05 -16.13 7.85
C MET A 83 2.74 -15.58 9.24
N PRO A 84 3.70 -14.90 9.92
CA PRO A 84 3.48 -14.35 11.25
C PRO A 84 2.49 -13.18 11.23
N SER A 85 1.92 -12.87 12.39
CA SER A 85 1.25 -11.58 12.60
C SER A 85 2.29 -10.46 12.80
N TYR A 86 1.96 -9.27 12.31
CA TYR A 86 2.75 -8.05 12.45
C TYR A 86 2.08 -7.02 13.37
N ALA A 87 0.95 -7.36 14.01
CA ALA A 87 0.16 -6.43 14.81
C ALA A 87 0.94 -5.85 16.03
N ALA A 88 1.96 -6.56 16.50
CA ALA A 88 2.80 -6.11 17.61
C ALA A 88 3.95 -5.19 17.19
N THR A 89 4.31 -5.16 15.90
CA THR A 89 5.52 -4.49 15.40
C THR A 89 5.22 -3.38 14.41
N LEU A 90 4.07 -3.44 13.73
CA LEU A 90 3.61 -2.41 12.80
C LEU A 90 2.42 -1.64 13.37
N THR A 91 2.43 -0.33 13.13
CA THR A 91 1.27 0.53 13.37
C THR A 91 0.18 0.29 12.33
N GLU A 92 -1.06 0.65 12.65
CA GLU A 92 -2.18 0.54 11.70
C GLU A 92 -1.91 1.32 10.39
N ALA A 93 -1.29 2.50 10.47
CA ALA A 93 -0.92 3.27 9.29
C ALA A 93 0.09 2.54 8.40
N GLN A 94 1.04 1.80 8.99
CA GLN A 94 2.00 0.97 8.25
C GLN A 94 1.33 -0.26 7.65
N ILE A 95 0.41 -0.91 8.37
CA ILE A 95 -0.39 -2.03 7.85
C ILE A 95 -1.21 -1.56 6.65
N ASP A 96 -1.87 -0.41 6.75
CA ASP A 96 -2.67 0.15 5.67
C ASP A 96 -1.81 0.57 4.46
N ALA A 97 -0.58 1.06 4.70
CA ALA A 97 0.37 1.37 3.64
C ALA A 97 0.87 0.11 2.91
N LEU A 98 1.23 -0.94 3.65
CA LEU A 98 1.58 -2.25 3.09
C LEU A 98 0.43 -2.86 2.29
N ALA A 99 -0.78 -2.85 2.85
CA ALA A 99 -1.96 -3.39 2.22
C ALA A 99 -2.28 -2.67 0.90
N HIS A 100 -2.23 -1.34 0.91
CA HIS A 100 -2.39 -0.51 -0.29
C HIS A 100 -1.32 -0.78 -1.33
N TYR A 101 -0.05 -0.87 -0.90
CA TYR A 101 1.06 -1.15 -1.82
C TYR A 101 0.92 -2.53 -2.46
N VAL A 102 0.73 -3.59 -1.67
CA VAL A 102 0.64 -4.96 -2.20
C VAL A 102 -0.54 -5.14 -3.13
N SER A 103 -1.73 -4.64 -2.79
CA SER A 103 -2.89 -4.77 -3.69
C SER A 103 -2.66 -4.02 -4.99
N LYS A 104 -2.20 -2.77 -4.94
CA LYS A 104 -1.95 -1.96 -6.13
C LYS A 104 -0.82 -2.52 -7.00
N ALA A 105 0.29 -2.93 -6.39
CA ALA A 105 1.47 -3.45 -7.09
C ALA A 105 1.22 -4.79 -7.77
N SER A 106 0.42 -5.67 -7.14
CA SER A 106 0.04 -6.96 -7.73
C SER A 106 -1.12 -6.87 -8.72
N GLY A 107 -1.78 -5.71 -8.85
CA GLY A 107 -2.98 -5.56 -9.67
C GLY A 107 -4.25 -6.17 -9.03
N GLY A 108 -4.26 -6.32 -7.71
CA GLY A 108 -5.45 -6.61 -6.92
C GLY A 108 -6.42 -5.44 -6.87
N ALA A 109 -7.68 -5.72 -6.50
CA ALA A 109 -8.68 -4.67 -6.30
C ALA A 109 -8.26 -3.75 -5.12
N PRO A 110 -8.58 -2.44 -5.19
CA PRO A 110 -8.27 -1.50 -4.12
C PRO A 110 -8.91 -1.87 -2.78
#